data_AF-A0A0N4XQ57-F1
#
_entry.id   AF-A0A0N4XQ57-F1
#
_cell.length_a   1.000
_cell.length_b   1.000
_cell.length_c   1.000
_cell.angle_alpha   90.00
_cell.angle_beta   90.00
_cell.angle_gamma   90.00
#
_symmetry.space_group_name_H-M   'P 1'
#
loop_
_entity.id
_entity.type
_entity.pdbx_description
1 polymer ?
#
loop_
_entity_poly.entity_id
_entity_poly.type
_entity_poly.pdbx_seq_one_letter_code
_entity_poly.pdbx_strand_id
1 'polypeptide(L)'
;MFRSQKFHVLFEFLLLILLVVVWLNSVCRQDKPNAQEYRWSEKLSGPPSVVLSLSAGHCSNRDYLIVLYTKVSEPAVRESFRNTYGLLAEKFNFGTLFPLGLSSSDDVNANVSREHETHDDILVGNYLDTYRNLTLKVSVIEPL
;
A
#
# COMPACT_ATOMS: atom_id res chain seq x y z
N MET A 1 44.03 -29.44 -35.64
CA MET A 1 44.23 -28.06 -35.16
C MET A 1 42.88 -27.52 -34.70
N PHE A 2 42.73 -27.39 -33.38
CA PHE A 2 41.50 -27.25 -32.61
C PHE A 2 40.72 -25.95 -32.90
N ARG A 3 39.60 -26.01 -33.61
CA ARG A 3 38.70 -24.85 -33.74
C ARG A 3 37.25 -25.20 -34.08
N SER A 4 36.62 -26.12 -33.34
CA SER A 4 35.16 -26.33 -33.48
C SER A 4 34.46 -26.82 -32.21
N GLN A 5 35.10 -26.72 -31.04
CA GLN A 5 34.50 -27.16 -29.76
C GLN A 5 34.21 -26.00 -28.80
N LYS A 6 34.79 -24.80 -29.04
CA LYS A 6 34.54 -23.59 -28.24
C LYS A 6 33.21 -22.90 -28.58
N PHE A 7 32.73 -23.05 -29.81
CA PHE A 7 31.49 -22.40 -30.27
C PHE A 7 30.24 -23.05 -29.66
N HIS A 8 30.27 -24.37 -29.49
CA HIS A 8 29.16 -25.11 -28.91
C HIS A 8 28.96 -24.76 -27.42
N VAL A 9 30.05 -24.61 -26.67
CA VAL A 9 29.98 -24.23 -25.24
C VAL A 9 29.48 -22.80 -25.08
N LEU A 10 29.92 -21.86 -25.92
CA LEU A 10 29.42 -20.47 -25.89
C LEU A 10 27.93 -20.37 -26.22
N PHE A 11 27.42 -21.20 -27.12
CA PHE A 11 26.00 -21.23 -27.47
C PHE A 11 25.12 -21.73 -26.31
N GLU A 12 25.54 -22.81 -25.63
CA GLU A 12 24.85 -23.32 -24.44
C GLU A 12 24.83 -22.30 -23.29
N PHE A 13 25.93 -21.58 -23.06
CA PHE A 13 25.97 -20.50 -22.06
C PHE A 13 25.06 -19.33 -22.41
N LEU A 14 24.97 -18.94 -23.68
CA LEU A 14 24.09 -17.85 -24.11
C LEU A 14 22.61 -18.25 -23.99
N LEU A 15 22.28 -19.52 -24.23
CA LEU A 15 20.94 -20.07 -24.04
C LEU A 15 20.55 -20.09 -22.56
N LEU A 16 21.47 -20.47 -21.67
CA LEU A 16 21.26 -20.40 -20.22
C LEU A 16 21.05 -18.96 -19.73
N ILE A 17 21.83 -17.99 -20.24
CA ILE A 17 21.65 -16.57 -19.89
C ILE A 17 20.30 -16.05 -20.39
N LEU A 18 19.89 -16.38 -21.61
CA LEU A 18 18.58 -16.00 -22.14
C LEU A 18 17.44 -16.63 -21.34
N LEU A 19 17.57 -17.91 -20.95
CA LEU A 19 16.59 -18.57 -20.09
C LEU A 19 16.52 -17.92 -18.71
N VAL A 20 17.65 -17.55 -18.10
CA VAL A 20 17.67 -16.81 -16.81
C VAL A 20 17.06 -15.43 -16.94
N VAL A 21 17.31 -14.69 -18.03
CA VAL A 21 16.71 -13.36 -18.28
C VAL A 21 15.20 -13.47 -18.52
N VAL A 22 14.73 -14.49 -19.26
CA VAL A 22 13.30 -14.77 -19.45
C VAL A 22 12.65 -15.20 -18.14
N TRP A 23 13.36 -15.97 -17.30
CA TRP A 23 12.88 -16.38 -15.98
C TRP A 23 12.81 -15.20 -15.00
N LEU A 24 13.81 -14.32 -14.97
CA LEU A 24 13.81 -13.08 -14.18
C LEU A 24 12.72 -12.11 -14.63
N ASN A 25 12.48 -11.97 -15.94
CA ASN A 25 11.36 -11.18 -16.45
C ASN A 25 9.98 -11.79 -16.12
N SER A 26 9.90 -13.12 -15.92
CA SER A 26 8.68 -13.78 -15.48
C SER A 26 8.42 -13.61 -13.99
N VAL A 27 9.47 -13.51 -13.15
CA VAL A 27 9.33 -13.23 -11.70
C VAL A 27 8.80 -11.82 -11.44
N CYS A 28 9.08 -10.84 -12.31
CA CYS A 28 8.53 -9.48 -12.22
C CYS A 28 7.18 -9.29 -12.93
N ARG A 29 6.66 -10.30 -13.65
CA ARG A 29 5.26 -10.32 -14.07
C ARG A 29 4.45 -11.07 -13.02
N GLN A 30 4.37 -10.47 -11.85
CA GLN A 30 3.23 -10.75 -10.97
C GLN A 30 2.01 -10.22 -11.70
N ASP A 31 1.21 -11.12 -12.27
CA ASP A 31 -0.20 -10.86 -12.46
C ASP A 31 -0.68 -10.26 -11.16
N LYS A 32 -1.11 -8.98 -11.20
CA LYS A 32 -1.78 -8.35 -10.08
C LYS A 32 -2.81 -9.37 -9.60
N PRO A 33 -2.77 -9.84 -8.33
CA PRO A 33 -3.86 -10.66 -7.82
C PRO A 33 -5.12 -9.90 -8.18
N ASN A 34 -6.02 -10.56 -8.91
CA ASN A 34 -7.26 -9.99 -9.46
C ASN A 34 -7.70 -8.91 -8.49
N ALA A 35 -7.59 -7.65 -8.92
CA ALA A 35 -8.10 -6.55 -8.14
C ALA A 35 -9.51 -7.01 -7.81
N GLN A 36 -9.77 -7.33 -6.53
CA GLN A 36 -11.14 -7.43 -6.09
C GLN A 36 -11.73 -6.15 -6.60
N GLU A 37 -12.65 -6.30 -7.57
CA GLU A 37 -13.35 -5.20 -8.18
C GLU A 37 -14.08 -4.55 -7.02
N TYR A 38 -13.43 -3.59 -6.38
CA TYR A 38 -13.99 -2.85 -5.26
C TYR A 38 -15.15 -2.13 -5.89
N ARG A 39 -16.35 -2.70 -5.74
CA ARG A 39 -17.55 -2.19 -6.35
C ARG A 39 -17.82 -0.83 -5.72
N TRP A 40 -17.35 0.21 -6.42
CA TRP A 40 -17.58 1.60 -6.07
C TRP A 40 -19.08 1.82 -6.01
N SER A 41 -19.61 2.00 -4.80
CA SER A 41 -20.95 2.53 -4.64
C SER A 41 -20.80 3.98 -4.20
N GLU A 42 -21.22 4.91 -5.06
CA GLU A 42 -21.38 6.32 -4.67
C GLU A 42 -22.34 6.46 -3.49
N LYS A 43 -23.15 5.44 -3.25
CA LYS A 43 -24.13 5.35 -2.17
C LYS A 43 -23.82 4.13 -1.30
N LEU A 44 -23.33 4.39 -0.10
CA LEU A 44 -23.16 3.38 0.94
C LEU A 44 -24.50 2.67 1.19
N SER A 45 -24.50 1.34 1.12
CA SER A 45 -25.66 0.49 1.43
C SER A 45 -25.82 0.22 2.93
N GLY A 46 -24.85 0.65 3.74
CA GLY A 46 -24.78 0.45 5.19
C GLY A 46 -23.66 1.29 5.81
N PRO A 47 -23.34 1.10 7.10
CA PRO A 47 -22.19 1.76 7.72
C PRO A 47 -20.89 1.42 6.98
N PRO A 48 -19.93 2.34 6.91
CA PRO A 48 -18.70 2.10 6.19
C PRO A 48 -17.91 0.95 6.84
N SER A 49 -17.44 0.01 6.02
CA SER A 49 -16.60 -1.12 6.43
C SER A 49 -15.13 -0.83 6.18
N VAL A 50 -14.26 -1.50 6.92
CA VAL A 50 -12.81 -1.42 6.74
C VAL A 50 -12.38 -2.28 5.56
N VAL A 51 -11.51 -1.74 4.70
CA VAL A 51 -10.90 -2.39 3.53
C VAL A 51 -9.44 -2.73 3.81
N LEU A 52 -8.68 -1.78 4.32
CA LEU A 52 -7.30 -1.97 4.78
C LEU A 52 -7.22 -1.61 6.26
N SER A 53 -6.59 -2.47 7.05
CA SER A 53 -6.44 -2.32 8.49
C SER A 53 -4.98 -2.54 8.88
N LEU A 54 -4.55 -1.87 9.95
CA LEU A 54 -3.24 -2.03 10.55
C LEU A 54 -3.01 -3.46 11.05
N SER A 55 -1.75 -3.88 11.14
CA SER A 55 -1.41 -5.14 11.77
C SER A 55 -1.80 -5.15 13.26
N ALA A 56 -2.11 -6.33 13.81
CA ALA A 56 -2.44 -6.50 15.22
C ALA A 56 -1.34 -6.00 16.19
N GLY A 57 -0.10 -5.91 15.70
CA GLY A 57 1.06 -5.43 16.47
C GLY A 57 1.20 -3.91 16.49
N HIS A 58 0.56 -3.16 15.59
CA HIS A 58 0.84 -1.74 15.39
C HIS A 58 0.60 -0.87 16.63
N CYS A 59 -0.43 -1.20 17.40
CA CYS A 59 -0.77 -0.51 18.65
C CYS A 59 -0.11 -1.14 19.89
N SER A 60 0.66 -2.21 19.73
CA SER A 60 1.34 -2.83 20.86
C SER A 60 2.39 -1.88 21.42
N ASN A 61 2.41 -1.73 22.75
CA ASN A 61 3.41 -0.93 23.46
C ASN A 61 3.38 0.59 23.12
N ARG A 62 2.22 1.13 22.72
CA ARG A 62 2.00 2.58 22.56
C ARG A 62 0.99 3.06 23.61
N ASP A 63 1.20 4.26 24.15
CA ASP A 63 0.33 4.83 25.19
C ASP A 63 -0.94 5.45 24.60
N TYR A 64 -0.84 6.04 23.41
CA TYR A 64 -1.96 6.67 22.72
C TYR A 64 -1.73 6.70 21.20
N LEU A 65 -2.79 6.98 20.45
CA LEU A 65 -2.79 7.04 18.99
C LEU A 65 -3.03 8.48 18.51
N ILE A 66 -2.16 8.97 17.64
CA ILE A 66 -2.37 10.24 16.93
C ILE A 66 -3.01 9.92 15.59
N VAL A 67 -4.24 10.37 15.45
CA VAL A 67 -5.03 10.22 14.23
C VAL A 67 -4.93 11.49 13.40
N LEU A 68 -4.41 11.40 12.17
CA LEU A 68 -4.26 12.55 11.27
C LEU A 68 -5.09 12.40 10.00
N TYR A 69 -6.10 13.27 9.87
CA TYR A 69 -6.96 13.34 8.69
C TYR A 69 -6.21 13.97 7.51
N THR A 70 -5.94 13.18 6.47
CA THR A 70 -5.32 13.64 5.20
C THR A 70 -6.16 13.19 4.00
N LYS A 71 -6.02 13.80 2.82
CA LYS A 71 -6.73 13.29 1.63
C LYS A 71 -6.03 12.04 1.08
N VAL A 72 -6.82 11.11 0.53
CA VAL A 72 -6.30 9.93 -0.18
C VAL A 72 -5.25 10.30 -1.25
N SER A 73 -5.45 11.41 -1.95
CA SER A 73 -4.58 11.91 -3.02
C SER A 73 -3.37 12.75 -2.57
N GLU A 74 -3.10 12.85 -1.26
CA GLU A 74 -2.03 13.70 -0.69
C GLU A 74 -0.99 12.89 0.11
N PRO A 75 -0.27 11.94 -0.52
CA PRO A 75 0.74 11.13 0.18
C PRO A 75 1.91 11.97 0.73
N ALA A 76 2.26 13.08 0.06
CA ALA A 76 3.33 13.97 0.51
C ALA A 76 3.04 14.61 1.88
N VAL A 77 1.77 14.81 2.23
CA VAL A 77 1.39 15.35 3.55
C VAL A 77 1.62 14.32 4.64
N ARG A 78 1.23 13.05 4.39
CA ARG A 78 1.49 11.93 5.32
C ARG A 78 2.99 11.73 5.50
N GLU A 79 3.74 11.75 4.41
CA GLU A 79 5.19 11.61 4.43
C GLU A 79 5.88 12.77 5.17
N SER A 80 5.39 13.99 5.00
CA SER A 80 5.89 15.14 5.75
C SER A 80 5.63 14.99 7.25
N PHE A 81 4.47 14.47 7.65
CA PHE A 81 4.19 14.19 9.06
C PHE A 81 5.15 13.13 9.62
N ARG A 82 5.34 12.01 8.92
CA ARG A 82 6.28 10.95 9.30
C ARG A 82 7.70 11.50 9.53
N ASN A 83 8.17 12.34 8.60
CA ASN A 83 9.51 12.92 8.64
C ASN A 83 9.66 14.13 9.57
N THR A 84 8.59 14.56 10.25
CA THR A 84 8.63 15.69 11.21
C THR A 84 8.17 15.25 12.58
N TYR A 85 6.88 15.36 12.88
CA TYR A 85 6.31 15.00 14.17
C TYR A 85 6.34 13.48 14.43
N GLY A 86 6.26 12.67 13.37
CA GLY A 86 6.37 11.20 13.46
C GLY A 86 7.70 10.71 14.02
N LEU A 87 8.79 11.47 13.85
CA LEU A 87 10.09 11.16 14.45
C LEU A 87 10.06 11.18 15.99
N LEU A 88 9.04 11.82 16.57
CA LEU A 88 8.86 11.92 18.01
C LEU A 88 8.05 10.74 18.60
N ALA A 89 7.54 9.84 17.74
CA ALA A 89 6.69 8.70 18.14
C ALA A 89 7.35 7.81 19.19
N GLU A 90 8.63 7.47 19.01
CA GLU A 90 9.37 6.66 19.99
C GLU A 90 9.63 7.42 21.30
N LYS A 91 9.91 8.73 21.21
CA LYS A 91 10.23 9.55 22.38
C LYS A 91 9.03 9.74 23.31
N PHE A 92 7.83 9.88 22.73
CA PHE A 92 6.59 10.10 23.48
C PHE A 92 5.64 8.89 23.45
N ASN A 93 6.14 7.76 22.98
CA ASN A 93 5.46 6.47 22.95
C ASN A 93 4.05 6.48 22.32
N PHE A 94 3.88 7.15 21.17
CA PHE A 94 2.59 7.19 20.46
C PHE A 94 2.63 6.45 19.14
N GLY A 95 1.47 5.89 18.74
CA GLY A 95 1.24 5.37 17.40
C GLY A 95 0.71 6.46 16.46
N THR A 96 0.90 6.31 15.15
CA THR A 96 0.27 7.18 14.14
C THR A 96 -0.74 6.39 13.33
N LEU A 97 -1.87 7.04 13.00
CA LEU A 97 -2.92 6.50 12.15
C LEU A 97 -3.40 7.53 11.12
N PHE A 98 -3.44 7.11 9.86
CA PHE A 98 -4.00 7.86 8.74
C PHE A 98 -5.30 7.22 8.26
N PRO A 99 -6.47 7.69 8.73
CA PRO A 99 -7.74 7.26 8.18
C PRO A 99 -7.88 7.83 6.77
N LEU A 100 -8.23 7.00 5.79
CA LEU A 100 -8.47 7.35 4.40
C LEU A 100 -9.77 6.69 3.93
N GLY A 101 -10.38 7.30 2.91
CA GLY A 101 -11.35 6.59 2.08
C GLY A 101 -10.70 6.13 0.79
N LEU A 102 -11.54 5.71 -0.15
CA LEU A 102 -11.16 5.32 -1.48
C LEU A 102 -11.12 6.53 -2.42
N SER A 103 -10.24 6.50 -3.40
CA SER A 103 -10.21 7.46 -4.51
C SER A 103 -11.08 6.98 -5.67
N SER A 104 -11.54 7.90 -6.51
CA SER A 104 -12.15 7.57 -7.80
C SER A 104 -11.13 7.09 -8.84
N SER A 105 -9.83 7.20 -8.54
CA SER A 105 -8.73 6.74 -9.39
C SER A 105 -8.12 5.46 -8.83
N ASP A 106 -8.15 4.39 -9.62
CA ASP A 106 -7.55 3.10 -9.29
C ASP A 106 -6.04 3.20 -9.06
N ASP A 107 -5.36 4.07 -9.80
CA ASP A 107 -3.92 4.33 -9.60
C ASP A 107 -3.65 4.92 -8.22
N VAL A 108 -4.48 5.86 -7.76
CA VAL A 108 -4.35 6.42 -6.40
C VAL A 108 -4.60 5.34 -5.35
N ASN A 109 -5.62 4.50 -5.53
CA ASN A 109 -5.91 3.40 -4.60
C ASN A 109 -4.76 2.38 -4.54
N ALA A 110 -4.20 2.01 -5.69
CA ALA A 110 -3.04 1.13 -5.76
C ALA A 110 -1.78 1.75 -5.11
N ASN A 111 -1.60 3.07 -5.21
CA ASN A 111 -0.51 3.76 -4.51
C ASN A 111 -0.70 3.73 -3.00
N VAL A 112 -1.93 3.92 -2.52
CA VAL A 112 -2.27 3.84 -1.09
C VAL A 112 -2.06 2.43 -0.54
N SER A 113 -2.44 1.39 -1.28
CA SER A 113 -2.16 -0.01 -0.88
C SER A 113 -0.66 -0.25 -0.68
N ARG A 114 0.18 0.22 -1.61
CA ARG A 114 1.65 0.10 -1.48
C ARG A 114 2.21 0.92 -0.31
N GLU A 115 1.66 2.11 -0.08
CA GLU A 115 2.03 2.94 1.06
C GLU A 115 1.68 2.25 2.39
N HIS A 116 0.50 1.63 2.47
CA HIS A 116 0.04 0.87 3.63
C HIS A 116 0.95 -0.34 3.89
N GLU A 117 1.31 -1.10 2.86
CA GLU A 117 2.26 -2.23 2.99
C GLU A 117 3.64 -1.77 3.51
N THR A 118 4.04 -0.53 3.21
CA THR A 118 5.35 0.01 3.61
C THR A 118 5.35 0.53 5.05
N HIS A 119 4.27 1.19 5.48
CA HIS A 119 4.26 1.95 6.74
C HIS A 119 3.33 1.36 7.82
N ASP A 120 2.37 0.50 7.44
CA ASP A 120 1.35 -0.11 8.29
C ASP A 120 0.52 0.89 9.13
N ASP A 121 0.50 2.18 8.74
CA ASP A 121 -0.12 3.26 9.51
C ASP A 121 -1.40 3.83 8.88
N ILE A 122 -1.96 3.13 7.88
CA ILE A 122 -3.13 3.56 7.11
C ILE A 122 -4.34 2.66 7.40
N LEU A 123 -5.50 3.28 7.63
CA LEU A 123 -6.80 2.62 7.69
C LEU A 123 -7.66 3.11 6.53
N VAL A 124 -8.13 2.20 5.67
CA VAL A 124 -8.98 2.57 4.52
C VAL A 124 -10.41 2.08 4.74
N GLY A 125 -11.37 3.00 4.72
CA GLY A 125 -12.79 2.69 4.72
C GLY A 125 -13.39 2.58 3.32
N ASN A 126 -14.47 1.82 3.18
CA ASN A 126 -15.14 1.54 1.90
C ASN A 126 -16.04 2.69 1.39
N TYR A 127 -15.60 3.94 1.49
CA TYR A 127 -16.35 5.12 1.03
C TYR A 127 -15.46 6.00 0.15
N LEU A 128 -16.06 6.78 -0.75
CA LEU A 128 -15.31 7.72 -1.59
C LEU A 128 -14.79 8.91 -0.76
N ASP A 129 -13.48 9.11 -0.72
CA ASP A 129 -12.79 10.17 0.04
C ASP A 129 -12.96 11.52 -0.66
N THR A 130 -14.10 12.15 -0.39
CA THR A 130 -14.42 13.50 -0.84
C THR A 130 -14.68 14.41 0.36
N TYR A 131 -14.59 15.72 0.16
CA TYR A 131 -14.91 16.69 1.20
C TYR A 131 -16.31 16.49 1.79
N ARG A 132 -17.30 16.12 0.96
CA ARG A 132 -18.68 15.84 1.40
C ARG A 132 -18.80 14.62 2.31
N ASN A 133 -17.82 13.72 2.24
CA ASN A 133 -17.78 12.46 2.96
C ASN A 133 -16.81 12.48 4.15
N LEU A 134 -16.33 13.66 4.58
CA LEU A 134 -15.43 13.79 5.74
C LEU A 134 -16.02 13.22 7.03
N THR A 135 -17.34 13.32 7.24
CA THR A 135 -17.97 12.73 8.44
C THR A 135 -17.83 11.21 8.47
N LEU A 136 -17.87 10.53 7.32
CA LEU A 136 -17.69 9.07 7.23
C LEU A 136 -16.28 8.65 7.67
N LYS A 137 -15.29 9.53 7.45
CA LYS A 137 -13.91 9.34 7.88
C LYS A 137 -13.76 9.25 9.39
N VAL A 138 -14.60 9.99 10.12
CA VAL A 138 -14.65 9.94 11.58
C VAL A 138 -15.35 8.65 12.03
N SER A 139 -16.47 8.30 11.41
CA SER A 139 -17.25 7.10 11.75
C SER A 139 -16.50 5.79 11.53
N VAL A 140 -15.51 5.74 10.63
CA VAL A 140 -14.67 4.54 10.41
C VAL A 140 -13.67 4.30 11.55
N ILE A 141 -13.40 5.31 12.38
CA ILE A 141 -12.44 5.22 13.50
C ILE A 141 -13.15 4.85 14.80
N GLU A 142 -14.43 5.20 14.94
CA GLU A 142 -15.25 4.85 16.11
C GLU A 142 -15.49 3.33 16.38
N PRO A 143 -15.29 2.37 15.46
CA PRO A 143 -15.37 0.96 15.79
C PRO A 143 -14.07 0.39 16.40
N LEU A 144 -13.03 1.20 16.63
CA LEU A 144 -11.77 0.81 17.29
C LEU A 144 -11.80 1.00 18.81
#